data_AF-A0A6C2YQP5-F1
#
_entry.id   AF-A0A6C2YQP5-F1
#
_cell.length_a   1.000
_cell.length_b   1.000
_cell.length_c   1.000
_cell.angle_alpha   90.00
_cell.angle_beta   90.00
_cell.angle_gamma   90.00
#
_symmetry.space_group_name_H-M   'P 1'
#
loop_
_entity.id
_entity.type
_entity.pdbx_description
1 polymer ?
#
loop_
_entity_poly.entity_id
_entity_poly.type
_entity_poly.pdbx_seq_one_letter_code
_entity_poly.pdbx_strand_id
1 'polypeptide(L)'
;MKRSLMIARFPGGDVEHPDCVDWLLQAYAWAKDEPTISEIGLWRMNDTPVSMSRNAAIATAQHKHFDYVLMVDSDMAPDCEPGGKPFLPTAWQFALAHDGPCLVGAPYCSGPPIEKALAYRWNAEPNGTPRLEEYSREEAAQRTGIERVAALATGLMLIDMRAIAKLTPPYFHYEFTDSRQVRKASTEDIVFTRDLSIAGVPLFINWESWAGHWKAKLVRKPEVLHVSEAQSRLATLLRTREASNAPEAIPPVAPVVAADPPESTEPQLSLLDSGD
;
A
#
# COMPACT_ATOMS: atom_id res chain seq x y z
N MET A 1 -5.42 -25.77 -14.03
CA MET A 1 -5.17 -25.12 -15.33
C MET A 1 -3.83 -24.40 -15.22
N LYS A 2 -2.89 -24.60 -16.16
CA LYS A 2 -1.62 -23.86 -16.14
C LYS A 2 -1.84 -22.42 -16.62
N ARG A 3 -1.00 -21.50 -16.16
CA ARG A 3 -1.07 -20.06 -16.43
C ARG A 3 0.27 -19.53 -16.90
N SER A 4 0.28 -18.44 -17.66
CA SER A 4 1.50 -17.75 -18.07
C SER A 4 1.78 -16.53 -17.17
N LEU A 5 3.05 -16.28 -16.86
CA LEU A 5 3.50 -15.16 -16.01
C LEU A 5 4.55 -14.33 -16.76
N MET A 6 4.36 -13.02 -16.84
CA MET A 6 5.40 -12.10 -17.27
C MET A 6 5.95 -11.33 -16.07
N ILE A 7 7.27 -11.30 -15.89
CA ILE A 7 7.94 -10.45 -14.92
C ILE A 7 8.45 -9.18 -15.63
N ALA A 8 7.90 -8.03 -15.27
CA ALA A 8 8.19 -6.72 -15.81
C ALA A 8 9.02 -5.89 -14.83
N ARG A 9 10.09 -5.28 -15.32
CA ARG A 9 11.03 -4.47 -14.54
C ARG A 9 11.20 -3.08 -15.12
N PHE A 10 11.45 -2.11 -14.25
CA PHE A 10 11.53 -0.70 -14.62
C PHE A 10 12.83 -0.05 -14.11
N PRO A 11 14.01 -0.36 -14.68
CA PRO A 11 15.27 0.29 -14.31
C PRO A 11 15.20 1.80 -14.49
N GLY A 12 15.69 2.56 -13.51
CA GLY A 12 15.83 4.02 -13.61
C GLY A 12 17.27 4.39 -13.94
N GLY A 13 17.52 4.90 -15.15
CA GLY A 13 18.88 5.30 -15.58
C GLY A 13 19.83 4.11 -15.74
N ASP A 14 19.31 2.97 -16.21
CA ASP A 14 20.01 1.68 -16.36
C ASP A 14 20.53 1.09 -15.04
N VAL A 15 19.97 1.50 -13.91
CA VAL A 15 20.35 1.01 -12.57
C VAL A 15 19.21 0.22 -11.94
N GLU A 16 19.57 -0.90 -11.30
CA GLU A 16 18.73 -1.68 -10.40
C GLU A 16 19.49 -1.92 -9.09
N HIS A 17 18.77 -1.89 -7.97
CA HIS A 17 19.36 -2.17 -6.67
C HIS A 17 19.68 -3.67 -6.54
N PRO A 18 20.83 -4.08 -5.95
CA PRO A 18 21.21 -5.48 -5.80
C PRO A 18 20.12 -6.36 -5.17
N ASP A 19 19.48 -5.92 -4.09
CA ASP A 19 18.38 -6.68 -3.45
C ASP A 19 17.23 -6.99 -4.42
N CYS A 20 16.88 -6.05 -5.30
CA CYS A 20 15.86 -6.27 -6.32
C CYS A 20 16.31 -7.34 -7.33
N VAL A 21 17.58 -7.29 -7.75
CA VAL A 21 18.15 -8.21 -8.74
C VAL A 21 18.28 -9.62 -8.15
N ASP A 22 18.80 -9.75 -6.93
CA ASP A 22 18.93 -11.03 -6.24
C ASP A 22 17.57 -11.67 -6.01
N TRP A 23 16.59 -10.89 -5.56
CA TRP A 23 15.22 -11.36 -5.42
C TRP A 23 14.63 -11.80 -6.76
N LEU A 24 14.82 -11.02 -7.83
CA LEU A 24 14.32 -11.36 -9.16
C LEU A 24 14.86 -12.71 -9.66
N LEU A 25 16.15 -12.99 -9.43
CA LEU A 25 16.76 -14.27 -9.81
C LEU A 25 16.09 -15.43 -9.07
N GLN A 26 15.83 -15.27 -7.78
CA GLN A 26 15.12 -16.27 -6.96
C GLN A 26 13.66 -16.44 -7.41
N ALA A 27 12.96 -15.33 -7.65
CA ALA A 27 11.58 -15.32 -8.12
C ALA A 27 11.43 -16.00 -9.49
N TYR A 28 12.35 -15.72 -10.42
CA TYR A 28 12.38 -16.36 -11.73
C TYR A 28 12.69 -17.86 -11.65
N ALA A 29 13.66 -18.25 -10.81
CA ALA A 29 13.99 -19.66 -10.59
C ALA A 29 12.79 -20.43 -10.00
N TRP A 30 12.16 -19.88 -8.96
CA TRP A 30 10.93 -20.43 -8.39
C TRP A 30 9.83 -20.58 -9.44
N ALA A 31 9.57 -19.53 -10.22
CA ALA A 31 8.48 -19.53 -11.20
C ALA A 31 8.72 -20.51 -12.37
N LYS A 32 9.99 -20.86 -12.66
CA LYS A 32 10.31 -21.92 -13.63
C LYS A 32 9.99 -23.32 -13.11
N ASP A 33 10.08 -23.52 -11.81
CA ASP A 33 9.85 -24.82 -11.16
C ASP A 33 8.39 -25.00 -10.68
N GLU A 34 7.62 -23.91 -10.63
CA GLU A 34 6.21 -23.90 -10.22
C GLU A 34 5.30 -24.63 -11.24
N PRO A 35 4.70 -25.79 -10.89
CA PRO A 35 3.96 -26.62 -11.86
C PRO A 35 2.72 -25.95 -12.49
N THR A 36 2.17 -24.94 -11.82
CA THR A 36 1.01 -24.18 -12.30
C THR A 36 1.39 -23.09 -13.31
N ILE A 37 2.68 -22.79 -13.51
CA ILE A 37 3.18 -21.86 -14.53
C ILE A 37 3.58 -22.67 -15.77
N SER A 38 2.97 -22.39 -16.92
CA SER A 38 3.33 -23.02 -18.21
C SER A 38 4.36 -22.23 -19.00
N GLU A 39 4.37 -20.91 -18.83
CA GLU A 39 5.22 -20.00 -19.58
C GLU A 39 5.65 -18.86 -18.67
N ILE A 40 6.93 -18.51 -18.74
CA ILE A 40 7.49 -17.35 -18.05
C ILE A 40 8.15 -16.40 -19.05
N GLY A 41 7.75 -15.14 -19.00
CA GLY A 41 8.33 -14.06 -19.78
C GLY A 41 9.13 -13.11 -18.91
N LEU A 42 10.23 -12.57 -19.44
CA LEU A 42 10.93 -11.44 -18.86
C LEU A 42 10.74 -10.20 -19.74
N TRP A 43 10.45 -9.08 -19.12
CA TRP A 43 10.29 -7.79 -19.79
C TRP A 43 11.01 -6.70 -19.01
N ARG A 44 11.63 -5.75 -19.71
CA ARG A 44 12.24 -4.57 -19.09
C ARG A 44 12.14 -3.37 -20.01
N MET A 45 12.07 -2.18 -19.41
CA MET A 45 12.22 -0.91 -20.11
C MET A 45 12.83 0.11 -19.15
N ASN A 46 13.94 0.74 -19.57
CA ASN A 46 14.53 1.89 -18.90
C ASN A 46 14.11 3.14 -19.67
N ASP A 47 12.99 3.73 -19.27
CA ASP A 47 12.50 4.97 -19.86
C ASP A 47 11.62 5.74 -18.86
N THR A 48 11.45 7.03 -19.10
CA THR A 48 10.64 7.94 -18.28
C THR A 48 9.61 8.68 -19.15
N PRO A 49 8.39 8.92 -18.64
CA PRO A 49 7.92 8.62 -17.28
C PRO A 49 7.61 7.12 -17.08
N VAL A 50 7.76 6.63 -15.85
CA VAL A 50 7.50 5.21 -15.49
C VAL A 50 6.08 4.75 -15.85
N SER A 51 5.10 5.66 -15.86
CA SER A 51 3.74 5.39 -16.32
C SER A 51 3.71 4.88 -17.76
N MET A 52 4.54 5.43 -18.65
CA MET A 52 4.66 4.97 -20.03
C MET A 52 5.24 3.56 -20.08
N SER A 53 6.33 3.29 -19.35
CA SER A 53 6.96 1.97 -19.28
C SER A 53 6.01 0.90 -18.72
N ARG A 54 5.24 1.21 -17.67
CA ARG A 54 4.22 0.29 -17.14
C ARG A 54 3.09 0.02 -18.14
N ASN A 55 2.61 1.04 -18.85
CA ASN A 55 1.64 0.84 -19.93
C ASN A 55 2.21 -0.02 -21.06
N ALA A 56 3.49 0.15 -21.43
CA ALA A 56 4.15 -0.68 -22.43
C ALA A 56 4.31 -2.14 -21.99
N ALA A 57 4.56 -2.37 -20.69
CA ALA A 57 4.56 -3.71 -20.11
C ALA A 57 3.18 -4.37 -20.26
N ILE A 58 2.10 -3.67 -19.86
CA ILE A 58 0.73 -4.18 -20.01
C ILE A 58 0.41 -4.47 -21.48
N ALA A 59 0.71 -3.54 -22.40
CA ALA A 59 0.49 -3.74 -23.83
C ALA A 59 1.25 -4.97 -24.37
N THR A 60 2.50 -5.17 -23.91
CA THR A 60 3.29 -6.36 -24.27
C THR A 60 2.66 -7.64 -23.72
N ALA A 61 2.20 -7.64 -22.48
CA ALA A 61 1.54 -8.78 -21.86
C ALA A 61 0.25 -9.15 -22.58
N GLN A 62 -0.57 -8.15 -22.95
CA GLN A 62 -1.79 -8.34 -23.75
C GLN A 62 -1.47 -8.94 -25.12
N HIS A 63 -0.47 -8.39 -25.82
CA HIS A 63 -0.06 -8.87 -27.14
C HIS A 63 0.45 -10.31 -27.12
N LYS A 64 1.18 -10.68 -26.05
CA LYS A 64 1.71 -12.05 -25.86
C LYS A 64 0.77 -12.98 -25.09
N HIS A 65 -0.44 -12.54 -24.77
CA HIS A 65 -1.46 -13.32 -24.05
C HIS A 65 -0.98 -13.89 -22.70
N PHE A 66 -0.24 -13.10 -21.92
CA PHE A 66 0.09 -13.48 -20.55
C PHE A 66 -1.17 -13.46 -19.66
N ASP A 67 -1.35 -14.48 -18.81
CA ASP A 67 -2.44 -14.51 -17.81
C ASP A 67 -2.16 -13.55 -16.65
N TYR A 68 -0.88 -13.42 -16.26
CA TYR A 68 -0.46 -12.58 -15.14
C TYR A 68 0.77 -11.73 -15.49
N VAL A 69 0.85 -10.56 -14.84
CA VAL A 69 2.03 -9.70 -14.87
C VAL A 69 2.48 -9.41 -13.44
N LEU A 70 3.72 -9.78 -13.13
CA LEU A 70 4.43 -9.32 -11.94
C LEU A 70 5.22 -8.07 -12.31
N MET A 71 4.93 -6.94 -11.67
CA MET A 71 5.70 -5.70 -11.81
C MET A 71 6.59 -5.52 -10.60
N VAL A 72 7.87 -5.18 -10.83
CA VAL A 72 8.82 -4.79 -9.78
C VAL A 72 9.62 -3.55 -10.19
N ASP A 73 9.59 -2.52 -9.34
CA ASP A 73 10.40 -1.31 -9.47
C ASP A 73 11.86 -1.61 -9.08
N SER A 74 12.79 -0.91 -9.73
CA SER A 74 14.23 -1.22 -9.64
C SER A 74 14.87 -0.92 -8.28
N ASP A 75 14.21 -0.13 -7.44
CA ASP A 75 14.67 0.28 -6.11
C ASP A 75 13.92 -0.42 -4.97
N MET A 76 13.23 -1.53 -5.25
CA MET A 76 12.60 -2.36 -4.23
C MET A 76 13.59 -3.31 -3.55
N ALA A 77 13.33 -3.66 -2.29
CA ALA A 77 13.92 -4.80 -1.60
C ALA A 77 12.80 -5.75 -1.16
N PRO A 78 12.27 -6.59 -2.08
CA PRO A 78 11.18 -7.50 -1.75
C PRO A 78 11.55 -8.48 -0.64
N ASP A 79 10.55 -8.95 0.10
CA ASP A 79 10.68 -9.99 1.14
C ASP A 79 11.75 -9.67 2.20
N CYS A 80 11.91 -8.39 2.56
CA CYS A 80 12.97 -7.94 3.45
C CYS A 80 12.65 -8.10 4.95
N GLU A 81 11.39 -8.40 5.30
CA GLU A 81 10.97 -8.54 6.70
C GLU A 81 11.38 -9.93 7.26
N PRO A 82 12.13 -9.98 8.38
CA PRO A 82 12.51 -11.24 8.99
C PRO A 82 11.30 -12.08 9.40
N GLY A 83 11.24 -13.33 8.93
CA GLY A 83 10.11 -14.22 9.20
C GLY A 83 8.85 -13.93 8.37
N GLY A 84 8.90 -12.95 7.46
CA GLY A 84 7.90 -12.73 6.45
C GLY A 84 7.79 -13.90 5.47
N LYS A 85 6.70 -13.93 4.70
CA LYS A 85 6.47 -14.90 3.63
C LYS A 85 6.97 -14.35 2.29
N PRO A 86 7.45 -15.18 1.37
CA PRO A 86 7.88 -14.71 0.06
C PRO A 86 6.69 -14.23 -0.77
N PHE A 87 6.77 -13.03 -1.33
CA PHE A 87 5.67 -12.35 -2.00
C PHE A 87 5.14 -13.16 -3.18
N LEU A 88 6.00 -13.51 -4.13
CA LEU A 88 5.56 -14.12 -5.38
C LEU A 88 4.86 -15.48 -5.15
N PRO A 89 5.44 -16.45 -4.41
CA PRO A 89 4.76 -17.71 -4.13
C PRO A 89 3.40 -17.54 -3.44
N THR A 90 3.31 -16.64 -2.45
CA THR A 90 2.07 -16.46 -1.69
C THR A 90 1.00 -15.70 -2.48
N ALA A 91 1.36 -14.61 -3.15
CA ALA A 91 0.47 -13.85 -4.02
C ALA A 91 -0.03 -14.71 -5.19
N TRP A 92 0.82 -15.55 -5.77
CA TRP A 92 0.46 -16.46 -6.85
C TRP A 92 -0.58 -17.48 -6.41
N GLN A 93 -0.36 -18.18 -5.29
CA GLN A 93 -1.31 -19.17 -4.79
C GLN A 93 -2.65 -18.53 -4.41
N PHE A 94 -2.62 -17.32 -3.83
CA PHE A 94 -3.83 -16.56 -3.57
C PHE A 94 -4.59 -16.22 -4.85
N ALA A 95 -3.90 -15.68 -5.87
CA ALA A 95 -4.52 -15.29 -7.13
C ALA A 95 -5.12 -16.50 -7.88
N LEU A 96 -4.48 -17.68 -7.82
CA LEU A 96 -5.03 -18.91 -8.40
C LEU A 96 -6.29 -19.41 -7.67
N ALA A 97 -6.35 -19.25 -6.35
CA ALA A 97 -7.48 -19.66 -5.53
C ALA A 97 -8.64 -18.65 -5.55
N HIS A 98 -8.36 -17.39 -5.90
CA HIS A 98 -9.36 -16.33 -5.96
C HIS A 98 -10.31 -16.50 -7.15
N ASP A 99 -11.61 -16.38 -6.90
CA ASP A 99 -12.62 -16.40 -7.96
C ASP A 99 -12.75 -15.00 -8.59
N GLY A 100 -12.24 -14.87 -9.82
CA GLY A 100 -12.31 -13.64 -10.61
C GLY A 100 -10.98 -12.89 -10.74
N PRO A 101 -10.99 -11.73 -11.40
CA PRO A 101 -9.81 -10.88 -11.57
C PRO A 101 -9.38 -10.27 -10.24
N CYS A 102 -8.09 -10.20 -9.96
CA CYS A 102 -7.56 -9.49 -8.79
C CYS A 102 -6.19 -8.87 -9.06
N LEU A 103 -5.75 -8.05 -8.10
CA LEU A 103 -4.38 -7.58 -7.99
C LEU A 103 -3.92 -7.80 -6.55
N VAL A 104 -2.71 -8.33 -6.38
CA VAL A 104 -2.08 -8.49 -5.06
C VAL A 104 -0.80 -7.65 -5.04
N GLY A 105 -0.61 -6.82 -4.02
CA GLY A 105 0.62 -6.02 -3.85
C GLY A 105 1.35 -6.31 -2.55
N ALA A 106 2.66 -6.08 -2.56
CA ALA A 106 3.48 -6.07 -1.36
C ALA A 106 3.37 -4.70 -0.66
N PRO A 107 3.22 -4.65 0.67
CA PRO A 107 3.30 -3.41 1.43
C PRO A 107 4.74 -2.88 1.44
N TYR A 108 4.87 -1.57 1.38
CA TYR A 108 6.13 -0.87 1.63
C TYR A 108 5.85 0.51 2.25
N CYS A 109 6.89 1.13 2.82
CA CYS A 109 6.81 2.47 3.40
C CYS A 109 7.34 3.56 2.45
N SER A 110 6.73 4.75 2.47
CA SER A 110 7.24 5.92 1.76
C SER A 110 8.66 6.28 2.19
N GLY A 111 9.29 7.21 1.47
CA GLY A 111 10.57 7.77 1.89
C GLY A 111 10.49 8.56 3.22
N PRO A 112 11.64 8.88 3.83
CA PRO A 112 11.73 9.69 5.04
C PRO A 112 11.21 11.13 4.81
N PRO A 113 10.78 11.83 5.88
CA PRO A 113 10.93 11.46 7.29
C PRO A 113 9.75 10.69 7.90
N ILE A 114 8.60 10.64 7.21
CA ILE A 114 7.37 10.08 7.80
C ILE A 114 7.27 8.57 7.58
N GLU A 115 7.80 8.09 6.45
CA GLU A 115 7.86 6.65 6.13
C GLU A 115 6.50 5.95 6.24
N LYS A 116 5.44 6.54 5.71
CA LYS A 116 4.08 6.01 5.88
C LYS A 116 3.88 4.71 5.10
N ALA A 117 3.05 3.80 5.61
CA ALA A 117 2.61 2.65 4.83
C ALA A 117 1.77 3.12 3.63
N LEU A 118 2.10 2.67 2.42
CA LEU A 118 1.45 3.13 1.19
C LEU A 118 0.32 2.21 0.73
N ALA A 119 -0.61 1.97 1.65
CA ALA A 119 -1.84 1.22 1.45
C ALA A 119 -3.04 2.08 1.86
N TYR A 120 -4.17 1.90 1.18
CA TYR A 120 -5.34 2.75 1.37
C TYR A 120 -6.62 1.94 1.56
N ARG A 121 -7.55 2.47 2.36
CA ARG A 121 -8.92 2.00 2.50
C ARG A 121 -9.91 3.06 2.00
N TRP A 122 -11.12 2.63 1.65
CA TRP A 122 -12.20 3.55 1.37
C TRP A 122 -12.75 4.07 2.70
N ASN A 123 -12.66 5.37 2.93
CA ASN A 123 -13.42 6.01 3.99
C ASN A 123 -14.83 6.30 3.46
N ALA A 124 -15.81 5.61 4.03
CA ALA A 124 -17.22 5.76 3.74
C ALA A 124 -17.93 6.39 4.95
N GLU A 125 -17.70 7.68 5.18
CA GLU A 125 -18.60 8.46 6.03
C GLU A 125 -20.01 8.39 5.42
N PRO A 126 -21.08 8.08 6.19
CA PRO A 126 -22.42 7.79 5.66
C PRO A 126 -23.01 8.84 4.71
N ASN A 127 -22.54 10.09 4.80
CA ASN A 127 -22.96 11.22 3.96
C ASN A 127 -21.78 11.95 3.29
N GLY A 128 -20.57 11.37 3.34
CA GLY A 128 -19.36 11.98 2.78
C GLY A 128 -19.08 11.49 1.37
N THR A 129 -18.36 12.29 0.59
CA THR A 129 -17.76 11.81 -0.66
C THR A 129 -16.73 10.73 -0.33
N PRO A 130 -16.83 9.52 -0.93
CA PRO A 130 -15.84 8.47 -0.71
C PRO A 130 -14.43 8.99 -1.01
N ARG A 131 -13.51 8.76 -0.08
CA ARG A 131 -12.12 9.18 -0.20
C ARG A 131 -11.19 8.03 0.18
N LEU A 132 -10.01 8.02 -0.42
CA LEU A 132 -8.94 7.13 0.03
C LEU A 132 -8.39 7.64 1.36
N GLU A 133 -8.24 6.73 2.30
CA GLU A 133 -7.61 6.97 3.60
C GLU A 133 -6.43 6.03 3.75
N GLU A 134 -5.26 6.57 4.09
CA GLU A 134 -4.05 5.80 4.35
C GLU A 134 -4.22 4.93 5.60
N TYR A 135 -3.69 3.70 5.57
CA TYR A 135 -3.47 2.97 6.81
C TYR A 135 -2.38 3.68 7.62
N SER A 136 -2.59 3.82 8.93
CA SER A 136 -1.53 4.30 9.81
C SER A 136 -0.38 3.28 9.88
N ARG A 137 0.81 3.71 10.31
CA ARG A 137 1.94 2.78 10.50
C ARG A 137 1.64 1.75 11.58
N GLU A 138 1.00 2.18 12.67
CA GLU A 138 0.60 1.35 13.80
C GLU A 138 -0.45 0.32 13.38
N GLU A 139 -1.45 0.75 12.60
CA GLU A 139 -2.44 -0.16 12.03
C GLU A 139 -1.77 -1.18 11.11
N ALA A 140 -0.95 -0.72 10.15
CA ALA A 140 -0.28 -1.58 9.19
C ALA A 140 0.65 -2.61 9.86
N ALA A 141 1.36 -2.22 10.92
CA ALA A 141 2.25 -3.10 11.67
C ALA A 141 1.53 -4.25 12.40
N GLN A 142 0.23 -4.11 12.67
CA GLN A 142 -0.59 -5.13 13.32
C GLN A 142 -1.33 -6.03 12.31
N ARG A 143 -1.30 -5.68 11.02
CA ARG A 143 -1.97 -6.47 9.99
C ARG A 143 -1.17 -7.72 9.65
N THR A 144 -1.89 -8.76 9.27
CA THR A 144 -1.32 -10.05 8.86
C THR A 144 -2.16 -10.64 7.72
N GLY A 145 -1.62 -11.64 7.04
CA GLY A 145 -2.27 -12.31 5.92
C GLY A 145 -2.48 -11.42 4.69
N ILE A 146 -3.40 -11.86 3.83
CA ILE A 146 -3.78 -11.13 2.61
C ILE A 146 -5.15 -10.49 2.83
N GLU A 147 -5.21 -9.17 2.82
CA GLU A 147 -6.43 -8.39 3.09
C GLU A 147 -6.82 -7.55 1.89
N ARG A 148 -8.13 -7.25 1.76
CA ARG A 148 -8.64 -6.37 0.72
C ARG A 148 -8.33 -4.90 1.06
N VAL A 149 -7.92 -4.13 0.05
CA VAL A 149 -7.63 -2.70 0.14
C VAL A 149 -8.31 -1.90 -0.98
N ALA A 150 -8.34 -0.57 -0.84
CA ALA A 150 -8.95 0.33 -1.81
C ALA A 150 -7.99 0.78 -2.91
N ALA A 151 -6.71 0.99 -2.56
CA ALA A 151 -5.64 1.34 -3.50
C ALA A 151 -4.29 0.98 -2.87
N LEU A 152 -3.26 0.94 -3.71
CA LEU A 152 -1.87 0.64 -3.35
C LEU A 152 -0.94 1.60 -4.10
N ALA A 153 -0.01 2.21 -3.40
CA ALA A 153 1.21 2.72 -4.04
C ALA A 153 2.25 1.62 -3.82
N THR A 154 2.41 0.71 -4.79
CA THR A 154 3.33 -0.42 -4.66
C THR A 154 4.28 -0.50 -5.85
N GLY A 155 5.57 -0.67 -5.56
CA GLY A 155 6.57 -1.02 -6.56
C GLY A 155 6.66 -2.53 -6.78
N LEU A 156 5.83 -3.35 -6.12
CA LEU A 156 5.80 -4.80 -6.28
C LEU A 156 4.35 -5.32 -6.27
N MET A 157 3.84 -5.71 -7.43
CA MET A 157 2.46 -6.19 -7.59
C MET A 157 2.33 -7.32 -8.60
N LEU A 158 1.45 -8.28 -8.30
CA LEU A 158 0.99 -9.32 -9.20
C LEU A 158 -0.41 -8.95 -9.71
N ILE A 159 -0.54 -8.83 -11.02
CA ILE A 159 -1.75 -8.38 -11.71
C ILE A 159 -2.31 -9.56 -12.50
N ASP A 160 -3.57 -9.92 -12.26
CA ASP A 160 -4.34 -10.77 -13.16
C ASP A 160 -4.74 -9.96 -14.40
N MET A 161 -4.38 -10.41 -15.60
CA MET A 161 -4.66 -9.66 -16.83
C MET A 161 -6.15 -9.52 -17.15
N ARG A 162 -7.03 -10.32 -16.52
CA ARG A 162 -8.49 -10.11 -16.56
C ARG A 162 -8.91 -8.82 -15.84
N ALA A 163 -8.13 -8.32 -14.88
CA ALA A 163 -8.36 -7.04 -14.22
C ALA A 163 -8.21 -5.87 -15.20
N ILE A 164 -7.20 -5.94 -16.07
CA ILE A 164 -6.91 -4.89 -17.07
C ILE A 164 -8.09 -4.71 -18.04
N ALA A 165 -8.81 -5.79 -18.37
CA ALA A 165 -9.98 -5.73 -19.25
C ALA A 165 -11.16 -4.90 -18.68
N LYS A 166 -11.09 -4.48 -17.41
CA LYS A 166 -12.07 -3.60 -16.77
C LYS A 166 -11.77 -2.11 -16.94
N LEU A 167 -10.58 -1.77 -17.43
CA LEU A 167 -10.14 -0.40 -17.62
C LEU A 167 -10.01 -0.04 -19.10
N THR A 168 -10.00 1.26 -19.38
CA THR A 168 -9.65 1.80 -20.71
C THR A 168 -8.25 2.41 -20.65
N PRO A 169 -7.37 2.14 -21.63
CA PRO A 169 -6.06 2.79 -21.69
C PRO A 169 -6.15 4.33 -21.76
N PRO A 170 -5.13 5.06 -21.29
CA PRO A 170 -3.92 4.57 -20.60
C PRO A 170 -4.21 4.11 -19.17
N TYR A 171 -3.63 2.97 -18.77
CA TYR A 171 -3.91 2.36 -17.46
C TYR A 171 -3.18 3.08 -16.32
N PHE A 172 -1.89 3.34 -16.49
CA PHE A 172 -1.08 4.11 -15.55
C PHE A 172 -0.99 5.56 -16.03
N HIS A 173 -1.45 6.50 -15.21
CA HIS A 173 -1.35 7.92 -15.48
C HIS A 173 -1.28 8.73 -14.18
N TYR A 174 -0.59 9.86 -14.20
CA TYR A 174 -0.57 10.79 -13.07
C TYR A 174 -1.88 11.56 -13.00
N GLU A 175 -2.34 11.79 -11.78
CA GLU A 175 -3.38 12.78 -11.51
C GLU A 175 -2.73 14.08 -11.06
N PHE A 176 -3.27 15.21 -11.51
CA PHE A 176 -2.72 16.54 -11.23
C PHE A 176 -3.74 17.42 -10.53
N THR A 177 -3.28 18.38 -9.75
CA THR A 177 -4.14 19.32 -9.01
C THR A 177 -4.87 20.31 -9.90
N ASP A 178 -4.39 20.49 -11.14
CA ASP A 178 -4.92 21.44 -12.10
C ASP A 178 -4.59 21.01 -13.53
N SER A 179 -5.28 21.63 -14.51
CA SER A 179 -5.13 21.34 -15.93
C SER A 179 -3.77 21.72 -16.52
N ARG A 180 -2.99 22.57 -15.83
CA ARG A 180 -1.62 22.92 -16.23
C ARG A 180 -0.60 21.88 -15.76
N GLN A 181 -1.01 20.92 -14.93
CA GLN A 181 -0.19 19.81 -14.47
C GLN A 181 1.06 20.26 -13.68
N VAL A 182 0.95 21.38 -12.96
CA VAL A 182 2.09 21.95 -12.22
C VAL A 182 2.43 21.12 -10.98
N ARG A 183 1.43 20.47 -10.36
CA ARG A 183 1.61 19.62 -9.19
C ARG A 183 0.82 18.33 -9.34
N LYS A 184 1.44 17.22 -8.94
CA LYS A 184 0.78 15.91 -8.87
C LYS A 184 -0.20 15.92 -7.69
N ALA A 185 -1.41 15.43 -7.94
CA ALA A 185 -2.39 15.09 -6.91
C ALA A 185 -2.21 13.63 -6.44
N SER A 186 -1.86 12.73 -7.36
CA SER A 186 -1.62 11.32 -7.07
C SER A 186 -0.60 10.71 -8.05
N THR A 187 0.14 9.71 -7.59
CA THR A 187 1.07 8.94 -8.42
C THR A 187 0.34 7.88 -9.25
N GLU A 188 0.99 7.42 -10.31
CA GLU A 188 0.38 6.58 -11.33
C GLU A 188 -0.03 5.18 -10.86
N ASP A 189 0.65 4.62 -9.86
CA ASP A 189 0.30 3.36 -9.20
C ASP A 189 -0.97 3.49 -8.35
N ILE A 190 -1.06 4.56 -7.56
CA ILE A 190 -2.25 4.84 -6.73
C ILE A 190 -3.46 5.06 -7.64
N VAL A 191 -3.31 5.87 -8.70
CA VAL A 191 -4.38 6.11 -9.68
C VAL A 191 -4.82 4.80 -10.34
N PHE A 192 -3.87 4.01 -10.85
CA PHE A 192 -4.16 2.73 -11.48
C PHE A 192 -4.93 1.76 -10.56
N THR A 193 -4.46 1.60 -9.32
CA THR A 193 -5.09 0.68 -8.37
C THR A 193 -6.45 1.20 -7.88
N ARG A 194 -6.57 2.50 -7.60
CA ARG A 194 -7.87 3.12 -7.30
C ARG A 194 -8.88 2.88 -8.42
N ASP A 195 -8.48 3.11 -9.66
CA ASP A 195 -9.37 2.98 -10.81
C ASP A 195 -9.81 1.52 -11.03
N LEU A 196 -8.92 0.54 -10.79
CA LEU A 196 -9.28 -0.88 -10.72
C LEU A 196 -10.34 -1.14 -9.64
N SER A 197 -10.15 -0.60 -8.44
CA SER A 197 -11.10 -0.75 -7.32
C SER A 197 -12.47 -0.17 -7.67
N ILE A 198 -12.52 1.02 -8.29
CA ILE A 198 -13.74 1.66 -8.78
C ILE A 198 -14.41 0.81 -9.88
N ALA A 199 -13.61 0.19 -10.75
CA ALA A 199 -14.10 -0.73 -11.79
C ALA A 199 -14.54 -2.10 -11.24
N GLY A 200 -14.56 -2.27 -9.91
CA GLY A 200 -15.03 -3.48 -9.24
C GLY A 200 -14.01 -4.61 -9.18
N VAL A 201 -12.72 -4.35 -9.48
CA VAL A 201 -11.65 -5.33 -9.31
C VAL A 201 -11.19 -5.33 -7.85
N PRO A 202 -11.26 -6.48 -7.14
CA PRO A 202 -10.68 -6.61 -5.81
C PRO A 202 -9.17 -6.42 -5.82
N LEU A 203 -8.70 -5.53 -4.95
CA LEU A 203 -7.27 -5.35 -4.67
C LEU A 203 -6.95 -5.94 -3.32
N PHE A 204 -5.80 -6.59 -3.24
CA PHE A 204 -5.32 -7.22 -2.03
C PHE A 204 -3.90 -6.77 -1.72
N ILE A 205 -3.60 -6.70 -0.43
CA ILE A 205 -2.26 -6.47 0.07
C ILE A 205 -1.83 -7.69 0.89
N ASN A 206 -0.59 -8.11 0.71
CA ASN A 206 -0.02 -9.21 1.48
C ASN A 206 0.83 -8.67 2.63
N TRP A 207 0.20 -8.50 3.80
CA TRP A 207 0.83 -7.94 5.00
C TRP A 207 1.96 -8.81 5.57
N GLU A 208 2.15 -10.03 5.08
CA GLU A 208 3.26 -10.90 5.47
C GLU A 208 4.46 -10.82 4.51
N SER A 209 4.36 -10.06 3.41
CA SER A 209 5.40 -9.97 2.38
C SER A 209 5.87 -8.53 2.17
N TRP A 210 6.35 -7.90 3.24
CA TRP A 210 6.84 -6.53 3.20
C TRP A 210 8.06 -6.38 2.30
N ALA A 211 8.05 -5.30 1.52
CA ALA A 211 9.18 -4.88 0.72
C ALA A 211 9.78 -3.59 1.30
N GLY A 212 11.10 -3.50 1.26
CA GLY A 212 11.84 -2.26 1.45
C GLY A 212 11.83 -1.42 0.19
N HIS A 213 12.16 -0.14 0.32
CA HIS A 213 12.23 0.79 -0.80
C HIS A 213 13.44 1.72 -0.64
N TRP A 214 14.40 1.57 -1.54
CA TRP A 214 15.66 2.29 -1.51
C TRP A 214 15.49 3.73 -1.98
N LYS A 215 15.49 4.68 -1.04
CA LYS A 215 15.51 6.11 -1.36
C LYS A 215 16.92 6.68 -1.22
N ALA A 216 17.47 7.15 -2.34
CA ALA A 216 18.75 7.83 -2.36
C ALA A 216 18.68 9.13 -1.54
N LYS A 217 19.70 9.34 -0.70
CA LYS A 217 19.93 10.60 0.02
C LYS A 217 21.20 11.24 -0.52
N LEU A 218 21.12 12.49 -0.95
CA LEU A 218 22.31 13.26 -1.29
C LEU A 218 23.17 13.43 -0.03
N VAL A 219 24.35 12.81 -0.04
CA VAL A 219 25.36 13.01 1.00
C VAL A 219 26.27 14.16 0.56
N ARG A 220 26.48 15.13 1.46
CA ARG A 220 27.41 16.26 1.26
C ARG A 220 28.68 16.03 2.09
N LYS A 221 29.72 16.81 1.80
CA LYS A 221 30.94 16.86 2.62
C LYS A 221 30.55 17.08 4.10
N PRO A 222 31.10 16.32 5.06
CA PRO A 222 30.86 16.56 6.48
C PRO A 222 31.17 18.01 6.84
N GLU A 223 30.25 18.66 7.55
CA GLU A 223 30.46 19.98 8.14
C GLU A 223 31.19 19.81 9.48
N VAL A 224 32.11 20.72 9.80
CA VAL A 224 32.75 20.75 11.11
C VAL A 224 31.69 21.12 12.13
N LEU A 225 31.27 20.16 12.94
CA LEU A 225 30.36 20.40 14.06
C LEU A 225 31.18 21.00 15.21
N HIS A 226 30.98 22.28 15.50
CA HIS A 226 31.64 22.88 16.65
C HIS A 226 31.07 22.30 17.96
N VAL A 227 31.90 22.24 19.00
CA VAL A 227 31.51 21.66 20.31
C VAL A 227 30.22 22.29 20.85
N SER A 228 30.04 23.60 20.67
CA SER A 228 28.82 24.32 21.08
C SER A 228 27.56 23.86 20.33
N GLU A 229 27.68 23.58 19.03
CA GLU A 229 26.57 23.06 18.21
C GLU A 229 26.23 21.62 18.59
N ALA A 230 27.25 20.80 18.86
CA ALA A 230 27.06 19.44 19.36
C ALA A 230 26.32 19.44 20.71
N GLN A 231 26.74 20.30 21.64
CA GLN A 231 26.08 20.48 22.94
C GLN A 231 24.64 20.96 22.80
N SER A 232 24.38 21.93 21.92
CA SER A 232 23.02 22.45 21.68
C SER A 232 22.10 21.39 21.09
N ARG A 233 22.59 20.62 20.09
CA ARG A 233 21.84 19.50 19.51
C ARG A 233 21.56 18.42 20.54
N LEU A 234 22.56 18.04 21.35
CA LEU A 234 22.40 17.04 22.40
C LEU A 234 21.44 17.51 23.49
N ALA A 235 21.53 18.77 23.93
CA ALA A 235 20.61 19.34 24.92
C ALA A 235 19.18 19.43 24.39
N THR A 236 19.00 19.67 23.09
CA THR A 236 17.68 19.62 22.44
C THR A 236 17.14 18.19 22.47
N LEU A 237 17.94 17.22 22.01
CA LEU A 237 17.54 15.80 22.03
C LEU A 237 17.20 15.29 23.43
N LEU A 238 17.97 15.67 24.45
CA LEU A 238 17.71 15.30 25.85
C LEU A 238 16.40 15.90 26.37
N ARG A 239 16.15 17.19 26.11
CA ARG A 239 14.89 17.83 26.48
C ARG A 239 13.68 17.20 25.79
N THR A 240 13.81 16.88 24.50
CA THR A 240 12.73 16.20 23.76
C THR A 240 12.49 14.79 24.32
N ARG A 241 13.55 14.08 24.72
CA ARG A 241 13.45 12.74 25.32
C ARG A 241 12.81 12.76 26.71
N GLU A 242 13.14 13.76 27.53
CA GLU A 242 12.51 13.95 28.85
C GLU A 242 11.03 14.30 28.70
N ALA A 243 10.67 15.14 27.73
CA ALA A 243 9.28 15.46 27.43
C ALA A 243 8.49 14.23 26.94
N SER A 244 9.09 13.37 26.12
CA SER A 244 8.44 12.13 25.67
C SER A 244 8.36 11.04 26.75
N ASN A 245 9.16 11.14 27.81
CA ASN A 245 9.16 10.21 28.94
C ASN A 245 8.39 10.76 30.16
N ALA A 246 7.88 11.98 30.08
CA ALA A 246 7.04 12.52 31.14
C ALA A 246 5.78 11.63 31.25
N PRO A 247 5.40 11.18 32.46
CA PRO A 247 4.21 10.36 32.63
C PRO A 247 3.03 11.12 32.03
N GLU A 248 2.37 10.48 31.07
CA GLU A 248 1.20 11.04 30.41
C GLU A 248 0.22 11.46 31.51
N ALA A 249 -0.12 12.75 31.57
CA ALA A 249 -0.96 13.27 32.63
C ALA A 249 -2.27 12.47 32.60
N ILE A 250 -2.51 11.67 33.64
CA ILE A 250 -3.75 10.91 33.76
C ILE A 250 -4.87 11.93 33.67
N PRO A 251 -5.72 11.87 32.62
CA PRO A 251 -6.77 12.86 32.46
C PRO A 251 -7.61 12.87 33.73
N PRO A 252 -8.03 14.06 34.21
CA PRO A 252 -8.84 14.16 35.40
C PRO A 252 -10.05 13.24 35.24
N VAL A 253 -10.19 12.29 36.17
CA VAL A 253 -11.36 11.41 36.21
C VAL A 253 -12.58 12.33 36.23
N ALA A 254 -13.40 12.26 35.17
CA ALA A 254 -14.60 13.05 35.09
C ALA A 254 -15.41 12.84 36.39
N PRO A 255 -15.91 13.91 37.02
CA PRO A 255 -16.70 13.76 38.23
C PRO A 255 -17.84 12.78 37.94
N VAL A 256 -17.94 11.74 38.76
CA VAL A 256 -19.06 10.81 38.72
C VAL A 256 -20.30 11.65 38.98
N VAL A 257 -21.04 11.97 37.92
CA VAL A 257 -22.35 12.60 38.03
C VAL A 257 -23.19 11.60 38.80
N ALA A 258 -23.58 11.95 40.02
CA ALA A 258 -24.50 11.15 40.81
C ALA A 258 -25.75 10.94 39.97
N ALA A 259 -26.07 9.68 39.67
CA ALA A 259 -27.31 9.35 38.99
C ALA A 259 -28.47 9.88 39.83
N ASP A 260 -29.35 10.66 39.19
CA ASP A 260 -30.58 11.09 39.82
C ASP A 260 -31.36 9.87 40.31
N PRO A 261 -31.94 9.92 41.54
CA PRO A 261 -32.75 8.83 42.04
C PRO A 261 -33.92 8.58 41.09
N PRO A 262 -34.31 7.31 40.87
CA PRO A 262 -35.40 6.97 39.98
C PRO A 262 -36.69 7.68 40.43
N GLU A 263 -37.29 8.41 39.49
CA GLU A 263 -38.61 9.01 39.65
C GLU A 263 -39.62 7.94 40.11
N SER A 264 -40.24 8.18 41.26
CA SER A 264 -41.32 7.36 41.77
C SER A 264 -42.51 7.46 40.82
N THR A 265 -42.75 6.39 40.07
CA THR A 265 -43.94 6.24 39.24
C THR A 265 -45.15 5.97 40.13
N GLU A 266 -45.95 6.99 40.39
CA GLU A 266 -47.30 6.79 40.92
C GLU A 266 -48.20 6.15 39.84
N PRO A 267 -49.02 5.15 40.19
CA PRO A 267 -49.92 4.51 39.24
C PRO A 267 -51.11 5.43 38.94
N GLN A 268 -51.17 5.96 37.72
CA GLN A 268 -52.37 6.60 37.20
C GLN A 268 -53.43 5.55 36.87
N LEU A 269 -54.44 5.46 37.75
CA LEU A 269 -55.76 4.91 37.44
C LEU A 269 -56.55 5.92 36.59
N SER A 270 -56.88 5.56 35.35
CA SER A 270 -58.03 6.13 34.64
C SER A 270 -58.64 5.02 33.77
N LEU A 271 -59.75 4.44 34.21
CA LEU A 271 -61.13 4.81 33.88
C LEU A 271 -61.45 4.49 32.41
N LEU A 272 -62.08 3.33 32.27
CA LEU A 272 -62.94 2.94 31.16
C LEU A 272 -63.94 4.07 30.89
N ASP A 273 -64.08 4.45 29.62
CA ASP A 273 -65.31 5.04 29.15
C ASP A 273 -65.69 4.50 27.77
N SER A 274 -67.00 4.42 27.60
CA SER A 274 -67.80 3.57 26.73
C SER A 274 -68.38 4.31 25.52
N GLY A 275 -68.59 3.57 24.41
CA GLY A 275 -69.52 3.91 23.30
C GLY A 275 -68.98 4.92 22.28
N ASP A 276 -69.18 4.81 20.97
CA ASP A 276 -70.05 3.98 20.11
C ASP A 276 -69.32 3.65 18.79
#